data_AF-A0A6I1ZYT7-F1
#
_entry.id   AF-A0A6I1ZYT7-F1
#
_cell.length_a   1.000
_cell.length_b   1.000
_cell.length_c   1.000
_cell.angle_alpha   90.00
_cell.angle_beta   90.00
_cell.angle_gamma   90.00
#
_symmetry.space_group_name_H-M   'P 1'
#
loop_
_entity.id
_entity.type
_entity.pdbx_description
1 polymer ?
#
loop_
_entity_poly.entity_id
_entity_poly.type
_entity_poly.pdbx_seq_one_letter_code
_entity_poly.pdbx_strand_id
1 'polypeptide(L)'
;MEKGHKQIQFEFLPLTLSIETLGGISTPLVKRGTLLPTERSQTFSTAADNQESVEIKVLFGERPLASKNLVLGSCLLEDILPAPKGQAEIVVTFKVDKYCGVTVEAVEKKSGRKIEAKLIKEQLTLTNETVDRMIAEARKNQQEDEARSLITSAEWRIRKDQEGKKVTETTRKIESMVSEIGIALMNGDAIFIAQKTKELEKLLAKPLTTYTDFGFADLFSGFSPSRTTRRVVKPQQKAAPSKVEKPEPKNSLAEVSTPTTTFVQSFLESVDPELELKRLGAWEALNSNRPESRVQATHSMRELLRLLLDKLSPAEKVQKASWYNKPDSGASITRAMKIRYAIAGDSNEISESTFNLIRDMSAAVDSMYAKLSAQSHTEKKTTITATRMYLIACETIVGLIASARL
;
A
#
# COMPACT_ATOMS: atom_id res chain seq x y z
N MET A 1 -22.04 13.56 47.67
CA MET A 1 -21.57 12.17 47.56
C MET A 1 -21.15 11.97 46.11
N GLU A 2 -19.87 12.17 45.81
CA GLU A 2 -19.31 11.86 44.49
C GLU A 2 -19.59 10.39 44.20
N LYS A 3 -20.25 10.12 43.07
CA LYS A 3 -20.41 8.75 42.57
C LYS A 3 -19.00 8.25 42.26
N GLY A 4 -18.39 7.51 43.18
CA GLY A 4 -17.13 6.83 42.95
C GLY A 4 -17.28 5.95 41.72
N HIS A 5 -16.68 6.36 40.61
CA HIS A 5 -16.65 5.59 39.39
C HIS A 5 -15.93 4.28 39.72
N LYS A 6 -16.67 3.17 39.73
CA LYS A 6 -16.15 1.85 40.07
C LYS A 6 -15.10 1.47 39.02
N GLN A 7 -13.82 1.53 39.40
CA GLN A 7 -12.70 1.26 38.52
C GLN A 7 -12.74 -0.22 38.10
N ILE A 8 -12.87 -0.48 36.81
CA ILE A 8 -13.01 -1.83 36.26
C ILE A 8 -11.63 -2.50 36.30
N GLN A 9 -11.57 -3.67 36.93
CA GLN A 9 -10.35 -4.48 36.98
C GLN A 9 -10.35 -5.49 35.83
N PHE A 10 -9.22 -5.62 35.16
CA PHE A 10 -8.98 -6.55 34.08
C PHE A 10 -7.95 -7.61 34.51
N GLU A 11 -8.22 -8.87 34.19
CA GLU A 11 -7.25 -9.97 34.38
C GLU A 11 -6.27 -10.04 33.20
N PHE A 12 -6.76 -9.72 32.00
CA PHE A 12 -6.01 -9.68 30.76
C PHE A 12 -6.12 -8.31 30.11
N LEU A 13 -5.07 -7.88 29.41
CA LEU A 13 -5.07 -6.62 28.69
C LEU A 13 -6.12 -6.64 27.55
N PRO A 14 -7.11 -5.73 27.55
CA PRO A 14 -8.24 -5.77 26.61
C PRO A 14 -7.90 -5.28 25.20
N LEU A 15 -6.89 -4.42 25.06
CA LEU A 15 -6.39 -3.89 23.79
C LEU A 15 -4.86 -3.83 23.83
N THR A 16 -4.22 -3.97 22.68
CA THR A 16 -2.75 -3.89 22.58
C THR A 16 -2.26 -2.51 23.00
N LEU A 17 -1.32 -2.48 23.95
CA LEU A 17 -0.58 -1.28 24.31
C LEU A 17 0.46 -1.01 23.24
N SER A 18 0.45 0.20 22.69
CA SER A 18 1.35 0.64 21.63
C SER A 18 1.91 2.02 21.92
N ILE A 19 2.95 2.39 21.17
CA ILE A 19 3.50 3.74 21.15
C ILE A 19 3.47 4.33 19.74
N GLU A 20 3.32 5.65 19.66
CA GLU A 20 3.48 6.36 18.40
C GLU A 20 4.96 6.45 18.05
N THR A 21 5.27 6.07 16.81
CA THR A 21 6.62 6.19 16.24
C THR A 21 6.60 7.19 15.09
N LEU A 22 7.79 7.60 14.62
CA LEU A 22 7.94 8.54 13.52
C LEU A 22 7.09 8.11 12.30
N GLY A 23 6.33 9.06 11.76
CA GLY A 23 5.36 8.81 10.69
C GLY A 23 3.93 8.50 11.17
N GLY A 24 3.66 8.53 12.48
CA GLY A 24 2.31 8.28 13.01
C GLY A 24 1.93 6.79 12.98
N ILE A 25 2.92 5.91 13.02
CA ILE A 25 2.73 4.45 13.07
C ILE A 25 2.61 4.02 14.54
N SER A 26 1.63 3.17 14.82
CA SER A 26 1.41 2.55 16.12
C SER A 26 2.27 1.29 16.23
N THR A 27 3.31 1.34 17.07
CA THR A 27 4.19 0.19 17.31
C THR A 27 3.77 -0.57 18.57
N PRO A 28 3.39 -1.85 18.47
CA PRO A 28 2.88 -2.62 19.60
C PRO A 28 3.97 -3.00 20.61
N LEU A 29 3.69 -2.80 21.90
CA LEU A 29 4.55 -3.14 23.04
C LEU A 29 4.05 -4.37 23.80
N VAL A 30 2.77 -4.35 24.19
CA VAL A 30 2.13 -5.42 24.96
C VAL A 30 0.87 -5.83 24.24
N LYS A 31 0.82 -7.07 23.76
CA LYS A 31 -0.32 -7.57 23.00
C LYS A 31 -1.57 -7.77 23.87
N ARG A 32 -2.74 -7.58 23.29
CA ARG A 32 -4.02 -7.98 23.87
C ARG A 32 -3.99 -9.43 24.36
N GLY A 33 -4.64 -9.69 25.49
CA GLY A 33 -4.66 -11.01 26.13
C GLY A 33 -3.44 -11.31 27.02
N THR A 34 -2.51 -10.37 27.17
CA THR A 34 -1.42 -10.50 28.15
C THR A 34 -1.96 -10.39 29.58
N LEU A 35 -1.49 -11.25 30.49
CA LEU A 35 -1.86 -11.22 31.90
C LEU A 35 -1.42 -9.92 32.58
N LEU A 36 -2.27 -9.36 33.45
CA LEU A 36 -1.99 -8.16 34.24
C LEU A 36 -1.74 -8.49 35.72
N PRO A 37 -0.83 -7.80 36.41
CA PRO A 37 0.02 -6.70 35.93
C PRO A 37 1.17 -7.19 35.04
N THR A 38 1.67 -6.32 34.16
CA THR A 38 2.79 -6.64 33.27
C THR A 38 3.69 -5.43 33.07
N GLU A 39 4.95 -5.68 32.71
CA GLU A 39 5.89 -4.63 32.35
C GLU A 39 6.67 -4.98 31.08
N ARG A 40 6.99 -3.96 30.29
CA ARG A 40 7.86 -4.09 29.11
C ARG A 40 8.80 -2.92 29.01
N SER A 41 10.08 -3.25 28.77
CA SER A 41 11.11 -2.24 28.52
C SER A 41 11.48 -2.22 27.04
N GLN A 42 11.64 -1.03 26.50
CA GLN A 42 12.16 -0.79 25.16
C GLN A 42 13.19 0.32 25.18
N THR A 43 14.24 0.15 24.38
CA THR A 43 15.27 1.17 24.21
C THR A 43 14.85 2.15 23.11
N PHE A 44 14.94 3.44 23.42
CA PHE A 44 14.70 4.56 22.53
C PHE A 44 16.00 5.33 22.31
N SER A 45 16.02 6.07 21.21
CA SER A 45 17.12 6.95 20.84
C SER A 45 16.60 8.28 20.30
N THR A 46 17.49 9.28 20.23
CA THR A 46 17.17 10.63 19.77
C THR A 46 17.08 10.70 18.25
N ALA A 47 16.11 11.47 17.75
CA ALA A 47 15.87 11.67 16.32
C ALA A 47 16.65 12.87 15.74
N ALA A 48 17.20 13.74 16.60
CA ALA A 48 18.02 14.90 16.23
C ALA A 48 19.29 15.00 17.08
N ASP A 49 20.29 15.72 16.56
CA ASP A 49 21.53 16.01 17.28
C ASP A 49 21.27 16.90 18.49
N ASN A 50 21.88 16.60 19.62
CA ASN A 50 21.75 17.34 20.89
C ASN A 50 20.28 17.51 21.32
N GLN A 51 19.44 16.52 21.03
CA GLN A 51 18.04 16.51 21.46
C GLN A 51 17.94 16.27 22.98
N GLU A 52 17.49 17.29 23.71
CA GLU A 52 17.41 17.30 25.18
C GLU A 52 16.09 16.70 25.72
N SER A 53 15.08 16.52 24.86
CA SER A 53 13.79 15.93 25.25
C SER A 53 13.20 15.01 24.18
N VAL A 54 12.48 13.97 24.61
CA VAL A 54 11.78 13.01 23.75
C VAL A 54 10.34 12.88 24.23
N GLU A 55 9.38 13.09 23.33
CA GLU A 55 7.96 12.85 23.60
C GLU A 55 7.58 11.43 23.15
N ILE A 56 6.97 10.66 24.04
CA ILE A 56 6.45 9.32 23.77
C ILE A 56 4.94 9.34 23.98
N LYS A 57 4.18 9.16 22.91
CA LYS A 57 2.73 8.99 22.99
C LYS A 57 2.38 7.52 23.15
N VAL A 58 1.56 7.23 24.15
CA VAL A 58 1.12 5.89 24.50
C VAL A 58 -0.33 5.71 24.08
N LEU A 59 -0.64 4.59 23.43
CA LEU A 59 -1.96 4.32 22.85
C LEU A 59 -2.46 2.91 23.20
N PHE A 60 -3.78 2.75 23.24
CA PHE A 60 -4.44 1.46 23.15
C PHE A 60 -5.14 1.30 21.81
N GLY A 61 -4.91 0.16 21.15
CA GLY A 61 -5.65 -0.20 19.95
C GLY A 61 -4.95 -1.28 19.14
N GLU A 62 -5.66 -1.77 18.13
CA GLU A 62 -5.23 -2.88 17.28
C GLU A 62 -4.90 -2.40 15.85
N ARG A 63 -5.05 -1.10 15.56
CA ARG A 63 -4.80 -0.56 14.22
C ARG A 63 -3.33 -0.14 14.09
N PRO A 64 -2.71 -0.29 12.91
CA PRO A 64 -1.29 0.06 12.73
C PRO A 64 -1.03 1.57 12.63
N LEU A 65 -2.07 2.40 12.46
CA LEU A 65 -1.96 3.87 12.44
C LEU A 65 -2.31 4.45 13.83
N ALA A 66 -1.42 5.28 14.38
CA ALA A 66 -1.58 5.87 15.71
C ALA A 66 -2.84 6.75 15.82
N SER A 67 -3.14 7.52 14.77
CA SER A 67 -4.33 8.39 14.68
C SER A 67 -5.67 7.64 14.72
N LYS A 68 -5.65 6.32 14.58
CA LYS A 68 -6.84 5.46 14.58
C LYS A 68 -7.01 4.67 15.88
N ASN A 69 -6.09 4.83 16.83
CA ASN A 69 -6.12 4.20 18.13
C ASN A 69 -6.48 5.21 19.22
N LEU A 70 -6.76 4.71 20.42
CA LEU A 70 -7.07 5.53 21.58
C LEU A 70 -5.76 6.03 22.22
N VAL A 71 -5.53 7.34 22.24
CA VAL A 71 -4.39 7.95 22.93
C VAL A 71 -4.66 7.93 24.43
N LEU A 72 -3.77 7.35 25.22
CA LEU A 72 -3.87 7.36 26.68
C LEU A 72 -3.26 8.61 27.31
N GLY A 73 -2.21 9.11 26.65
CA GLY A 73 -1.43 10.23 27.12
C GLY A 73 -0.08 10.30 26.42
N SER A 74 0.61 11.40 26.66
CA SER A 74 2.01 11.58 26.28
C SER A 74 2.90 11.61 27.52
N CYS A 75 4.10 11.08 27.35
CA CYS A 75 5.18 11.10 28.31
C CYS A 75 6.30 11.94 27.71
N LEU A 76 6.59 13.08 28.33
CA LEU A 76 7.75 13.89 27.98
C LEU A 76 8.93 13.44 28.84
N LEU A 77 10.00 13.00 28.18
CA LEU A 77 11.29 12.70 28.80
C LEU A 77 12.16 13.94 28.67
N GLU A 78 12.46 14.60 29.78
CA GLU A 78 13.27 15.83 29.85
C GLU A 78 14.69 15.52 30.35
N ASP A 79 15.61 16.48 30.25
CA ASP A 79 17.00 16.37 30.74
C ASP A 79 17.84 15.24 30.12
N ILE A 80 17.61 14.91 28.84
CA ILE A 80 18.47 13.94 28.12
C ILE A 80 19.82 14.60 27.84
N LEU A 81 20.91 13.88 28.11
CA LEU A 81 22.25 14.39 27.83
C LEU A 81 22.43 14.66 26.33
N PRO A 82 22.99 15.83 25.94
CA PRO A 82 23.27 16.14 24.56
C PRO A 82 24.16 15.07 23.93
N ALA A 83 23.63 14.39 22.92
CA ALA A 83 24.33 13.37 22.16
C ALA A 83 24.00 13.52 20.66
N PRO A 84 24.90 13.07 19.76
CA PRO A 84 24.57 12.96 18.35
C PRO A 84 23.33 12.08 18.14
N LYS A 85 22.58 12.36 17.07
CA LYS A 85 21.41 11.59 16.66
C LYS A 85 21.70 10.09 16.68
N GLY A 86 20.80 9.30 17.27
CA GLY A 86 20.93 7.85 17.33
C GLY A 86 21.85 7.31 18.42
N GLN A 87 22.63 8.14 19.13
CA GLN A 87 23.61 7.68 20.12
C GLN A 87 23.13 7.66 21.58
N ALA A 88 22.04 8.37 21.88
CA ALA A 88 21.41 8.30 23.18
C ALA A 88 20.70 6.94 23.32
N GLU A 89 20.96 6.21 24.40
CA GLU A 89 20.28 4.94 24.68
C GLU A 89 19.43 5.11 25.94
N ILE A 90 18.12 5.28 25.75
CA ILE A 90 17.16 5.53 26.83
C ILE A 90 16.29 4.29 26.97
N VAL A 91 16.41 3.59 28.09
CA VAL A 91 15.57 2.43 28.37
C VAL A 91 14.29 2.92 29.04
N VAL A 92 13.17 2.76 28.35
CA VAL A 92 11.85 3.15 28.85
C VAL A 92 11.08 1.89 29.20
N THR A 93 10.64 1.80 30.44
CA THR A 93 9.86 0.69 30.99
C THR A 93 8.42 1.13 31.20
N PHE A 94 7.52 0.45 30.52
CA PHE A 94 6.07 0.62 30.60
C PHE A 94 5.51 -0.42 31.55
N LYS A 95 4.96 0.01 32.68
CA LYS A 95 4.26 -0.83 33.65
C LYS A 95 2.77 -0.65 33.50
N VAL A 96 2.04 -1.74 33.37
CA VAL A 96 0.59 -1.75 33.24
C VAL A 96 -0.02 -2.44 34.45
N ASP A 97 -0.90 -1.72 35.14
CA ASP A 97 -1.62 -2.23 36.30
C ASP A 97 -2.91 -3.00 35.91
N LYS A 98 -3.60 -3.55 36.90
CA LYS A 98 -4.85 -4.32 36.71
C LYS A 98 -6.04 -3.45 36.30
N TYR A 99 -5.92 -2.13 36.33
CA TYR A 99 -6.92 -1.17 35.86
C TYR A 99 -6.56 -0.60 34.49
N CYS A 100 -5.56 -1.17 33.82
CA CYS A 100 -4.97 -0.67 32.57
C CYS A 100 -4.36 0.74 32.69
N GLY A 101 -4.03 1.17 33.91
CA GLY A 101 -3.21 2.33 34.16
C GLY A 101 -1.76 2.06 33.75
N VAL A 102 -1.22 2.96 32.93
CA VAL A 102 0.18 2.88 32.48
C VAL A 102 1.02 3.82 33.34
N THR A 103 2.16 3.30 33.80
CA THR A 103 3.24 4.08 34.42
C THR A 103 4.48 3.91 33.56
N VAL A 104 5.19 5.00 33.31
CA VAL A 104 6.38 5.02 32.47
C VAL A 104 7.57 5.37 33.35
N GLU A 105 8.63 4.58 33.26
CA GLU A 105 9.91 4.85 33.91
C GLU A 105 11.00 4.89 32.84
N ALA A 106 11.83 5.92 32.84
CA ALA A 106 12.91 6.06 31.87
C ALA A 106 14.27 6.15 32.57
N VAL A 107 15.25 5.43 32.04
CA VAL A 107 16.63 5.45 32.52
C VAL A 107 17.56 5.58 31.33
N GLU A 108 18.45 6.56 31.37
CA GLU A 108 19.52 6.67 30.39
C GLU A 108 20.60 5.63 30.71
N LYS A 109 20.91 4.77 29.74
CA LYS A 109 21.77 3.60 29.95
C LYS A 109 23.23 3.96 30.21
N LYS A 110 23.74 5.04 29.60
CA LYS A 110 25.14 5.48 29.74
C LYS A 110 25.42 6.11 31.11
N SER A 111 24.51 6.96 31.58
CA SER A 111 24.68 7.68 32.85
C SER A 111 24.06 6.97 34.05
N GLY A 112 23.10 6.06 33.83
CA GLY A 112 22.26 5.47 34.87
C GLY A 112 21.27 6.46 35.49
N ARG A 113 21.16 7.68 34.97
CA ARG A 113 20.27 8.72 35.48
C ARG A 113 18.82 8.34 35.17
N LYS A 114 17.95 8.44 36.18
CA LYS A 114 16.50 8.36 36.00
C LYS A 114 16.01 9.65 35.36
N ILE A 115 15.26 9.52 34.29
CA ILE A 115 14.60 10.64 33.61
C ILE A 115 13.19 10.74 34.16
N GLU A 116 12.77 11.96 34.48
CA GLU A 116 11.40 12.20 34.91
C GLU A 116 10.44 11.94 33.74
N ALA A 117 9.44 11.10 33.99
CA ALA A 117 8.43 10.70 33.02
C ALA A 117 7.06 11.16 33.53
N LYS A 118 6.55 12.27 32.98
CA LYS A 118 5.21 12.78 33.32
C LYS A 118 4.21 12.25 32.30
N LEU A 119 3.43 11.24 32.67
CA LEU A 119 2.31 10.78 31.84
C LEU A 119 1.11 11.70 32.05
N ILE A 120 0.82 12.53 31.06
CA ILE A 120 -0.38 13.36 31.04
C ILE A 120 -1.55 12.48 30.57
N LYS A 121 -2.38 12.03 31.51
CA LYS A 121 -3.50 11.12 31.22
C LYS A 121 -4.68 11.90 30.66
N GLU A 122 -5.19 11.46 29.52
CA GLU A 122 -6.53 11.85 29.07
C GLU A 122 -7.57 11.05 29.86
N GLN A 123 -8.59 11.71 30.41
CA GLN A 123 -9.65 11.04 31.16
C GLN A 123 -10.48 10.15 30.22
N LEU A 124 -10.12 8.88 30.14
CA LEU A 124 -10.77 7.92 29.25
C LEU A 124 -11.30 6.73 30.03
N THR A 125 -12.58 6.44 29.84
CA THR A 125 -13.23 5.27 30.42
C THR A 125 -13.31 4.18 29.35
N LEU A 126 -12.48 3.15 29.46
CA LEU A 126 -12.54 1.96 28.60
C LEU A 126 -13.77 1.12 29.01
N THR A 127 -14.85 1.21 28.24
CA THR A 127 -16.01 0.32 28.37
C THR A 127 -15.85 -0.89 27.45
N ASN A 128 -16.46 -2.03 27.82
CA ASN A 128 -16.45 -3.23 26.98
C ASN A 128 -17.00 -2.95 25.57
N GLU A 129 -18.06 -2.14 25.46
CA GLU A 129 -18.62 -1.71 24.17
C GLU A 129 -17.60 -0.96 23.31
N THR A 130 -16.80 -0.08 23.92
CA THR A 130 -15.75 0.65 23.21
C THR A 130 -14.66 -0.30 22.71
N VAL A 131 -14.26 -1.26 23.54
CA VAL A 131 -13.26 -2.28 23.18
C VAL A 131 -13.75 -3.12 21.99
N ASP A 132 -14.97 -3.64 22.05
CA ASP A 132 -15.55 -4.46 20.98
C ASP A 132 -15.68 -3.68 19.66
N ARG A 133 -16.12 -2.42 19.73
CA ARG A 133 -16.17 -1.53 18.57
C ARG A 133 -14.79 -1.33 17.94
N MET A 134 -13.76 -1.03 18.75
CA MET A 134 -12.39 -0.82 18.25
C MET A 134 -11.81 -2.07 17.59
N ILE A 135 -12.08 -3.26 18.15
CA ILE A 135 -11.65 -4.54 17.55
C ILE A 135 -12.37 -4.78 16.22
N ALA A 136 -13.68 -4.51 16.15
CA ALA A 136 -14.45 -4.66 14.92
C ALA A 136 -13.98 -3.70 13.82
N GLU A 137 -13.73 -2.44 14.16
CA GLU A 137 -13.18 -1.44 13.24
C GLU A 137 -11.78 -1.81 12.76
N ALA A 138 -10.93 -2.33 13.64
CA ALA A 138 -9.60 -2.78 13.27
C ALA A 138 -9.65 -3.93 12.25
N ARG A 139 -10.54 -4.90 12.45
CA ARG A 139 -10.75 -6.01 11.49
C ARG A 139 -11.29 -5.53 10.15
N LYS A 140 -12.26 -4.61 10.17
CA LYS A 140 -12.87 -4.07 8.95
C LYS A 140 -11.86 -3.31 8.09
N ASN A 141 -10.98 -2.54 8.72
CA ASN A 141 -10.04 -1.65 8.04
C ASN A 141 -8.62 -2.22 7.92
N GLN A 142 -8.40 -3.47 8.35
CA GLN A 142 -7.08 -4.08 8.48
C GLN A 142 -6.24 -3.91 7.21
N GLN A 143 -6.81 -4.27 6.06
CA GLN A 143 -6.09 -4.25 4.79
C GLN A 143 -5.67 -2.83 4.38
N GLU A 144 -6.55 -1.85 4.56
CA GLU A 144 -6.29 -0.47 4.19
C GLU A 144 -5.25 0.16 5.12
N ASP A 145 -5.39 -0.09 6.43
CA ASP A 145 -4.48 0.46 7.44
C ASP A 145 -3.09 -0.17 7.33
N GLU A 146 -2.98 -1.48 7.05
CA GLU A 146 -1.71 -2.16 6.78
C GLU A 146 -1.01 -1.55 5.57
N ALA A 147 -1.75 -1.30 4.48
CA ALA A 147 -1.20 -0.68 3.28
C ALA A 147 -0.67 0.73 3.56
N ARG A 148 -1.45 1.55 4.28
CA ARG A 148 -1.06 2.91 4.66
C ARG A 148 0.16 2.91 5.58
N SER A 149 0.20 2.02 6.57
CA SER A 149 1.36 1.90 7.47
C SER A 149 2.63 1.49 6.72
N LEU A 150 2.51 0.55 5.78
CA LEU A 150 3.64 0.13 4.94
C LEU A 150 4.13 1.28 4.04
N ILE A 151 3.23 2.04 3.41
CA ILE A 151 3.57 3.25 2.64
C ILE A 151 4.37 4.22 3.51
N THR A 152 3.87 4.57 4.70
CA THR A 152 4.56 5.49 5.60
C THR A 152 5.96 5.00 5.96
N SER A 153 6.12 3.71 6.25
CA SER A 153 7.43 3.13 6.56
C SER A 153 8.38 3.14 5.35
N ALA A 154 7.84 2.93 4.14
CA ALA A 154 8.58 2.97 2.90
C ALA A 154 9.04 4.40 2.56
N GLU A 155 8.17 5.40 2.72
CA GLU A 155 8.48 6.82 2.54
C GLU A 155 9.59 7.27 3.50
N TRP A 156 9.54 6.82 4.76
CA TRP A 156 10.60 7.10 5.72
C TRP A 156 11.95 6.53 5.26
N ARG A 157 11.97 5.28 4.78
CA ARG A 157 13.19 4.66 4.24
C ARG A 157 13.72 5.41 3.02
N ILE A 158 12.84 5.79 2.09
CA ILE A 158 13.19 6.58 0.91
C ILE A 158 13.86 7.89 1.33
N ARG A 159 13.26 8.62 2.27
CA ARG A 159 13.83 9.87 2.79
C ARG A 159 15.22 9.65 3.38
N LYS A 160 15.41 8.60 4.19
CA LYS A 160 16.71 8.25 4.77
C LYS A 160 17.77 7.95 3.70
N ASP A 161 17.41 7.20 2.67
CA ASP A 161 18.31 6.86 1.55
C ASP A 161 18.67 8.12 0.72
N GLN A 162 17.73 9.05 0.54
CA GLN A 162 17.96 10.32 -0.15
C GLN A 162 18.88 11.27 0.65
N GLU A 163 18.65 11.43 1.96
CA GLU A 163 19.52 12.21 2.86
C GLU A 163 20.95 11.66 2.88
N GLY A 164 21.10 10.34 2.85
CA GLY A 164 22.39 9.65 2.77
C GLY A 164 23.02 9.62 1.37
N LYS A 165 22.41 10.22 0.34
CA LYS A 165 22.81 10.14 -1.08
C LYS A 165 23.00 8.70 -1.61
N LYS A 166 22.28 7.73 -1.03
CA LYS A 166 22.33 6.30 -1.38
C LYS A 166 21.08 5.87 -2.16
N VAL A 167 20.69 6.63 -3.18
CA VAL A 167 19.54 6.26 -4.03
C VAL A 167 19.91 5.06 -4.91
N THR A 168 19.55 3.88 -4.44
CA THR A 168 19.72 2.61 -5.17
C THR A 168 18.52 2.30 -6.06
N GLU A 169 18.68 1.32 -6.96
CA GLU A 169 17.57 0.78 -7.75
C GLU A 169 16.44 0.20 -6.88
N THR A 170 16.77 -0.29 -5.68
CA THR A 170 15.79 -0.75 -4.70
C THR A 170 14.92 0.41 -4.20
N THR A 171 15.50 1.58 -3.92
CA THR A 171 14.77 2.80 -3.52
C THR A 171 13.75 3.19 -4.58
N ARG A 172 14.14 3.19 -5.87
CA ARG A 172 13.24 3.50 -6.98
C ARG A 172 12.10 2.48 -7.12
N LYS A 173 12.38 1.19 -6.85
CA LYS A 173 11.35 0.15 -6.83
C LYS A 173 10.37 0.36 -5.68
N ILE A 174 10.85 0.75 -4.51
CA ILE A 174 10.01 1.10 -3.36
C ILE A 174 9.15 2.33 -3.68
N GLU A 175 9.71 3.39 -4.27
CA GLU A 175 8.96 4.60 -4.70
C GLU A 175 7.83 4.25 -5.70
N SER A 176 8.12 3.38 -6.68
CA SER A 176 7.12 2.90 -7.63
C SER A 176 6.00 2.13 -6.92
N MET A 177 6.34 1.20 -6.04
CA MET A 177 5.35 0.41 -5.31
C MET A 177 4.50 1.26 -4.36
N VAL A 178 5.10 2.24 -3.68
CA VAL A 178 4.36 3.20 -2.84
C VAL A 178 3.33 3.95 -3.67
N SER A 179 3.72 4.44 -4.84
CA SER A 179 2.81 5.14 -5.76
C SER A 179 1.68 4.23 -6.26
N GLU A 180 2.01 3.00 -6.66
CA GLU A 180 1.04 1.99 -7.12
C GLU A 180 0.01 1.64 -6.03
N ILE A 181 0.46 1.40 -4.79
CA ILE A 181 -0.44 1.11 -3.66
C ILE A 181 -1.27 2.34 -3.32
N GLY A 182 -0.71 3.55 -3.37
CA GLY A 182 -1.44 4.80 -3.17
C GLY A 182 -2.60 4.98 -4.15
N ILE A 183 -2.35 4.76 -5.44
CA ILE A 183 -3.40 4.80 -6.48
C ILE A 183 -4.46 3.73 -6.23
N ALA A 184 -4.04 2.51 -5.87
CA ALA A 184 -4.98 1.42 -5.59
C ALA A 184 -5.86 1.68 -4.37
N LEU A 185 -5.33 2.34 -3.33
CA LEU A 185 -6.09 2.80 -2.17
C LEU A 185 -7.16 3.84 -2.57
N MET A 186 -6.86 4.75 -3.51
CA MET A 186 -7.84 5.72 -4.01
C MET A 186 -8.95 5.06 -4.84
N ASN A 187 -8.60 4.03 -5.61
CA ASN A 187 -9.53 3.33 -6.50
C ASN A 187 -10.31 2.19 -5.83
N GLY A 188 -9.99 1.83 -4.59
CA GLY A 188 -10.64 0.75 -3.85
C GLY A 188 -10.32 -0.67 -4.35
N ASP A 189 -9.19 -0.87 -5.03
CA ASP A 189 -8.81 -2.18 -5.57
C ASP A 189 -8.16 -3.08 -4.49
N ALA A 190 -9.00 -3.76 -3.72
CA ALA A 190 -8.58 -4.61 -2.63
C ALA A 190 -7.62 -5.74 -3.07
N ILE A 191 -7.79 -6.34 -4.25
CA ILE A 191 -6.92 -7.47 -4.65
C ILE A 191 -5.52 -6.94 -4.94
N PHE A 192 -5.42 -5.82 -5.66
CA PHE A 192 -4.15 -5.21 -5.99
C PHE A 192 -3.43 -4.68 -4.74
N ILE A 193 -4.16 -4.05 -3.81
CA ILE A 193 -3.61 -3.62 -2.51
C ILE A 193 -2.99 -4.82 -1.79
N ALA A 194 -3.70 -5.95 -1.65
CA ALA A 194 -3.18 -7.12 -0.94
C ALA A 194 -1.93 -7.73 -1.58
N GLN A 195 -1.85 -7.75 -2.92
CA GLN A 195 -0.70 -8.30 -3.63
C GLN A 195 0.52 -7.39 -3.50
N LYS A 196 0.34 -6.09 -3.76
CA LYS A 196 1.43 -5.12 -3.76
C LYS A 196 1.96 -4.80 -2.38
N THR A 197 1.09 -4.78 -1.36
CA THR A 197 1.53 -4.65 0.04
C THR A 197 2.45 -5.78 0.46
N LYS A 198 2.14 -7.04 0.10
CA LYS A 198 3.03 -8.18 0.35
C LYS A 198 4.35 -8.10 -0.40
N GLU A 199 4.36 -7.55 -1.62
CA GLU A 199 5.61 -7.31 -2.37
C GLU A 199 6.46 -6.22 -1.71
N LEU A 200 5.82 -5.10 -1.34
CA LEU A 200 6.46 -3.99 -0.65
C LEU A 200 7.05 -4.46 0.69
N GLU A 201 6.29 -5.21 1.47
CA GLU A 201 6.74 -5.80 2.74
C GLU A 201 8.01 -6.64 2.54
N LYS A 202 8.07 -7.49 1.51
CA LYS A 202 9.28 -8.29 1.19
C LYS A 202 10.48 -7.42 0.82
N LEU A 203 10.27 -6.27 0.17
CA LEU A 203 11.35 -5.33 -0.13
C LEU A 203 11.83 -4.58 1.11
N LEU A 204 10.91 -4.28 2.02
CA LEU A 204 11.22 -3.68 3.32
C LEU A 204 11.91 -4.68 4.27
N ALA A 205 11.58 -5.98 4.19
CA ALA A 205 12.12 -7.04 5.02
C ALA A 205 13.56 -7.46 4.69
N LYS A 206 14.14 -7.05 3.56
CA LYS A 206 15.56 -7.29 3.27
C LYS A 206 16.42 -6.48 4.26
N PRO A 207 17.23 -7.14 5.11
CA PRO A 207 18.04 -6.43 6.09
C PRO A 207 19.05 -5.55 5.36
N LEU A 208 18.96 -4.24 5.59
CA LEU A 208 20.10 -3.36 5.39
C LEU A 208 21.20 -3.86 6.33
N THR A 209 22.26 -4.40 5.77
CA THR A 209 23.50 -4.64 6.51
C THR A 209 23.96 -3.29 7.07
N THR A 210 24.14 -3.26 8.39
CA THR A 210 24.64 -2.18 9.26
C THR A 210 23.61 -1.21 9.86
N TYR A 211 23.76 -1.10 11.20
CA TYR A 211 23.12 -0.22 12.16
C TYR A 211 21.65 -0.50 12.52
N THR A 212 21.50 -1.00 13.75
CA THR A 212 20.30 -0.94 14.59
C THR A 212 19.64 0.42 14.43
N ASP A 213 18.41 0.43 13.91
CA ASP A 213 17.31 1.27 14.41
C ASP A 213 16.10 1.13 13.48
N PHE A 214 15.00 0.67 14.09
CA PHE A 214 13.63 0.60 13.57
C PHE A 214 13.44 -0.20 12.27
N GLY A 215 13.53 -1.52 12.38
CA GLY A 215 13.19 -2.44 11.30
C GLY A 215 11.97 -3.30 11.65
N PHE A 216 10.94 -3.26 10.79
CA PHE A 216 9.78 -4.18 10.75
C PHE A 216 10.15 -5.68 10.83
N ALA A 217 11.42 -6.04 10.60
CA ALA A 217 11.92 -7.41 10.60
C ALA A 217 11.89 -8.07 12.00
N ASP A 218 12.03 -7.31 13.09
CA ASP A 218 11.92 -7.87 14.46
C ASP A 218 10.47 -8.17 14.88
N LEU A 219 9.49 -7.73 14.09
CA LEU A 219 8.06 -7.96 14.37
C LEU A 219 7.62 -9.41 14.10
N PHE A 220 8.36 -10.15 13.27
CA PHE A 220 7.99 -11.51 12.82
C PHE A 220 9.04 -12.60 13.13
N SER A 221 10.23 -12.26 13.64
CA SER A 221 11.26 -13.23 14.03
C SER A 221 10.89 -14.06 15.28
N GLY A 222 9.87 -13.64 16.04
CA GLY A 222 9.36 -14.34 17.22
C GLY A 222 8.57 -15.62 16.96
N PHE A 223 8.34 -16.01 15.70
CA PHE A 223 7.69 -17.29 15.36
C PHE A 223 8.74 -18.39 15.15
N SER A 224 9.32 -18.87 16.26
CA SER A 224 9.95 -20.19 16.29
C SER A 224 9.03 -21.13 17.07
N PRO A 225 8.34 -22.09 16.43
CA PRO A 225 7.64 -23.13 17.18
C PRO A 225 8.68 -23.92 17.96
N SER A 226 8.48 -23.99 19.27
CA SER A 226 9.28 -24.78 20.19
C SER A 226 9.45 -26.20 19.63
N ARG A 227 10.69 -26.54 19.27
CA ARG A 227 11.04 -27.86 18.76
C ARG A 227 10.99 -28.83 19.93
N THR A 228 9.82 -29.40 20.20
CA THR A 228 9.68 -30.52 21.13
C THR A 228 10.50 -31.67 20.58
N THR A 229 11.54 -32.04 21.31
CA THR A 229 12.39 -33.19 21.03
C THR A 229 11.55 -34.46 21.05
N ARG A 230 11.37 -35.10 19.89
CA ARG A 230 10.92 -36.49 19.83
C ARG A 230 11.92 -37.33 19.04
N ARG A 231 12.41 -38.35 19.76
CA ARG A 231 13.41 -39.35 19.38
C ARG A 231 13.17 -39.96 18.00
N VAL A 232 14.30 -40.21 17.34
CA VAL A 232 14.49 -40.98 16.10
C VAL A 232 14.02 -42.43 16.29
N VAL A 233 13.20 -42.93 15.36
CA VAL A 233 13.13 -44.35 14.96
C VAL A 233 13.00 -44.41 13.44
N LYS A 234 13.82 -45.24 12.79
CA LYS A 234 13.91 -45.47 11.34
C LYS A 234 13.19 -46.79 10.94
N PRO A 235 13.03 -47.12 9.63
CA PRO A 235 11.74 -47.41 8.98
C PRO A 235 11.48 -48.90 8.70
N GLN A 236 10.25 -49.25 8.31
CA GLN A 236 9.94 -50.49 7.58
C GLN A 236 9.04 -50.25 6.35
N GLN A 237 9.28 -51.08 5.33
CA GLN A 237 8.89 -50.95 3.91
C GLN A 237 7.65 -51.79 3.52
N LYS A 238 7.11 -51.44 2.32
CA LYS A 238 6.24 -52.19 1.37
C LYS A 238 4.74 -52.23 1.73
N ALA A 239 3.79 -52.06 0.79
CA ALA A 239 3.76 -52.40 -0.63
C ALA A 239 2.82 -51.49 -1.47
N ALA A 240 2.97 -51.54 -2.80
CA ALA A 240 2.01 -51.11 -3.83
C ALA A 240 1.78 -52.30 -4.80
N PRO A 241 0.88 -52.28 -5.82
CA PRO A 241 -0.09 -51.25 -6.22
C PRO A 241 -1.50 -51.80 -6.58
N SER A 242 -2.47 -50.93 -6.89
CA SER A 242 -3.46 -51.21 -7.94
C SER A 242 -3.89 -49.92 -8.65
N LYS A 243 -3.94 -50.02 -9.99
CA LYS A 243 -4.24 -48.98 -10.98
C LYS A 243 -5.74 -48.68 -11.01
N VAL A 244 -6.12 -47.40 -11.08
CA VAL A 244 -7.34 -46.93 -11.76
C VAL A 244 -7.01 -45.62 -12.51
N GLU A 245 -7.70 -45.44 -13.63
CA GLU A 245 -7.39 -44.66 -14.82
C GLU A 245 -7.21 -43.14 -14.68
N LYS A 246 -6.45 -42.61 -15.65
CA LYS A 246 -6.22 -41.20 -15.97
C LYS A 246 -7.42 -40.63 -16.75
N PRO A 247 -7.83 -39.38 -16.50
CA PRO A 247 -8.31 -38.53 -17.58
C PRO A 247 -7.37 -37.33 -17.80
N GLU A 248 -7.25 -36.96 -19.07
CA GLU A 248 -6.47 -35.88 -19.65
C GLU A 248 -6.93 -34.46 -19.23
N PRO A 249 -6.09 -33.42 -19.42
CA PRO A 249 -6.28 -32.13 -18.81
C PRO A 249 -7.28 -31.30 -19.61
N LYS A 250 -8.42 -30.94 -19.00
CA LYS A 250 -9.23 -29.84 -19.49
C LYS A 250 -8.60 -28.53 -19.04
N ASN A 251 -7.81 -27.95 -19.96
CA ASN A 251 -7.57 -26.52 -20.03
C ASN A 251 -8.91 -25.77 -20.02
N SER A 252 -9.12 -24.96 -18.99
CA SER A 252 -9.83 -23.68 -19.08
C SER A 252 -9.63 -23.00 -17.73
N LEU A 253 -8.57 -22.19 -17.65
CA LEU A 253 -8.52 -21.10 -16.68
C LEU A 253 -9.66 -20.15 -17.07
N ALA A 254 -10.83 -20.32 -16.48
CA ALA A 254 -11.84 -19.27 -16.47
C ALA A 254 -11.25 -18.11 -15.67
N GLU A 255 -10.84 -17.06 -16.39
CA GLU A 255 -10.37 -15.82 -15.80
C GLU A 255 -11.46 -15.27 -14.87
N VAL A 256 -11.11 -15.03 -13.61
CA VAL A 256 -11.96 -14.30 -12.68
C VAL A 256 -12.00 -12.85 -13.18
N SER A 257 -13.06 -12.48 -13.89
CA SER A 257 -13.29 -11.11 -14.34
C SER A 257 -13.45 -10.20 -13.12
N THR A 258 -12.58 -9.20 -13.01
CA THR A 258 -12.74 -8.17 -11.98
C THR A 258 -13.91 -7.25 -12.37
N PRO A 259 -14.61 -6.60 -11.41
CA PRO A 259 -15.72 -5.69 -11.73
C PRO A 259 -15.30 -4.54 -12.67
N THR A 260 -14.05 -4.07 -12.57
CA THR A 260 -13.47 -3.07 -13.48
C THR A 260 -13.29 -3.63 -14.91
N THR A 261 -12.90 -4.89 -15.04
CA THR A 261 -12.82 -5.61 -16.33
C THR A 261 -14.20 -5.76 -16.95
N THR A 262 -15.22 -6.12 -16.16
CA THR A 262 -16.60 -6.25 -16.63
C THR A 262 -17.19 -4.90 -17.08
N PHE A 263 -16.87 -3.83 -16.36
CA PHE A 263 -17.28 -2.48 -16.72
C PHE A 263 -16.68 -2.03 -18.06
N VAL A 264 -15.35 -2.13 -18.20
CA VAL A 264 -14.64 -1.77 -19.44
C VAL A 264 -15.14 -2.61 -20.61
N GLN A 265 -15.34 -3.91 -20.42
CA GLN A 265 -15.90 -4.81 -21.42
C GLN A 265 -17.27 -4.32 -21.89
N SER A 266 -18.22 -4.12 -20.96
CA SER A 266 -19.57 -3.68 -21.30
C SER A 266 -19.60 -2.34 -22.05
N PHE A 267 -18.71 -1.42 -21.67
CA PHE A 267 -18.57 -0.14 -22.34
C PHE A 267 -18.03 -0.30 -23.76
N LEU A 268 -16.94 -1.05 -23.95
CA LEU A 268 -16.35 -1.25 -25.28
C LEU A 268 -17.34 -1.96 -26.22
N GLU A 269 -18.03 -2.99 -25.75
CA GLU A 269 -19.09 -3.69 -26.50
C GLU A 269 -20.24 -2.74 -26.88
N SER A 270 -20.60 -1.80 -26.01
CA SER A 270 -21.65 -0.81 -26.29
C SER A 270 -21.25 0.21 -27.37
N VAL A 271 -19.95 0.49 -27.51
CA VAL A 271 -19.42 1.43 -28.51
C VAL A 271 -19.22 0.73 -29.85
N ASP A 272 -18.47 -0.38 -29.84
CA ASP A 272 -18.20 -1.22 -31.01
C ASP A 272 -17.61 -2.57 -30.52
N PRO A 273 -18.29 -3.71 -30.77
CA PRO A 273 -17.80 -5.03 -30.36
C PRO A 273 -16.39 -5.38 -30.85
N GLU A 274 -15.93 -4.80 -31.97
CA GLU A 274 -14.55 -5.01 -32.44
C GLU A 274 -13.49 -4.44 -31.50
N LEU A 275 -13.83 -3.45 -30.67
CA LEU A 275 -12.91 -2.88 -29.69
C LEU A 275 -12.60 -3.86 -28.57
N GLU A 276 -13.61 -4.60 -28.11
CA GLU A 276 -13.43 -5.63 -27.09
C GLU A 276 -12.58 -6.79 -27.62
N LEU A 277 -12.79 -7.19 -28.88
CA LEU A 277 -11.93 -8.19 -29.54
C LEU A 277 -10.45 -7.76 -29.57
N LYS A 278 -10.18 -6.47 -29.79
CA LYS A 278 -8.81 -5.93 -29.74
C LYS A 278 -8.23 -5.94 -28.33
N ARG A 279 -9.06 -5.71 -27.31
CA ARG A 279 -8.68 -5.78 -25.89
C ARG A 279 -8.26 -7.20 -25.53
N LEU A 280 -9.12 -8.17 -25.82
CA LEU A 280 -8.88 -9.59 -25.55
C LEU A 280 -7.65 -10.09 -26.31
N GLY A 281 -7.55 -9.79 -27.61
CA GLY A 281 -6.40 -10.17 -28.43
C GLY A 281 -5.07 -9.57 -27.93
N ALA A 282 -5.09 -8.37 -27.33
CA ALA A 282 -3.89 -7.79 -26.72
C ALA A 282 -3.44 -8.57 -25.48
N TRP A 283 -4.39 -8.94 -24.61
CA TRP A 283 -4.11 -9.71 -23.40
C TRP A 283 -3.69 -11.15 -23.70
N GLU A 284 -4.34 -11.81 -24.67
CA GLU A 284 -3.93 -13.12 -25.15
C GLU A 284 -2.51 -13.10 -25.73
N ALA A 285 -2.18 -12.09 -26.54
CA ALA A 285 -0.85 -11.93 -27.10
C ALA A 285 0.21 -11.76 -25.99
N LEU A 286 -0.08 -11.01 -24.92
CA LEU A 286 0.79 -10.90 -23.76
C LEU A 286 0.95 -12.23 -23.01
N ASN A 287 -0.16 -12.96 -22.82
CA ASN A 287 -0.21 -14.23 -22.08
C ASN A 287 0.48 -15.39 -22.82
N SER A 288 0.60 -15.31 -24.16
CA SER A 288 1.35 -16.29 -24.96
C SER A 288 2.84 -16.38 -24.61
N ASN A 289 3.37 -15.41 -23.84
CA ASN A 289 4.74 -15.33 -23.34
C ASN A 289 5.84 -15.31 -24.43
N ARG A 290 5.47 -15.14 -25.70
CA ARG A 290 6.42 -15.00 -26.82
C ARG A 290 6.89 -13.55 -26.96
N PRO A 291 8.20 -13.30 -27.22
CA PRO A 291 8.70 -11.93 -27.38
C PRO A 291 8.01 -11.12 -28.48
N GLU A 292 7.73 -11.74 -29.63
CA GLU A 292 7.06 -11.11 -30.78
C GLU A 292 5.61 -10.73 -30.47
N SER A 293 4.91 -11.56 -29.70
CA SER A 293 3.53 -11.32 -29.27
C SER A 293 3.40 -10.15 -28.30
N ARG A 294 4.48 -9.69 -27.65
CA ARG A 294 4.46 -8.48 -26.81
C ARG A 294 4.30 -7.21 -27.63
N VAL A 295 4.95 -7.16 -28.79
CA VAL A 295 4.83 -6.04 -29.74
C VAL A 295 3.43 -6.04 -30.33
N GLN A 296 2.91 -7.22 -30.66
CA GLN A 296 1.51 -7.37 -31.09
C GLN A 296 0.52 -6.88 -30.02
N ALA A 297 0.75 -7.20 -28.73
CA ALA A 297 -0.07 -6.72 -27.62
C ALA A 297 -0.06 -5.19 -27.50
N THR A 298 1.11 -4.55 -27.60
CA THR A 298 1.20 -3.08 -27.52
C THR A 298 0.52 -2.40 -28.71
N HIS A 299 0.71 -2.91 -29.93
CA HIS A 299 0.03 -2.39 -31.12
C HIS A 299 -1.49 -2.55 -31.04
N SER A 300 -1.98 -3.71 -30.62
CA SER A 300 -3.41 -3.98 -30.50
C SER A 300 -4.08 -3.00 -29.54
N MET A 301 -3.47 -2.77 -28.37
CA MET A 301 -4.01 -1.87 -27.36
C MET A 301 -3.92 -0.38 -27.78
N ARG A 302 -2.87 0.00 -28.51
CA ARG A 302 -2.79 1.36 -29.10
C ARG A 302 -3.91 1.59 -30.12
N GLU A 303 -4.13 0.62 -31.00
CA GLU A 303 -5.17 0.70 -32.01
C GLU A 303 -6.57 0.71 -31.38
N LEU A 304 -6.79 -0.03 -30.30
CA LEU A 304 -8.02 0.06 -29.51
C LEU A 304 -8.29 1.50 -29.06
N LEU A 305 -7.32 2.17 -28.42
CA LEU A 305 -7.51 3.55 -27.96
C LEU A 305 -7.76 4.52 -29.11
N ARG A 306 -7.07 4.33 -30.25
CA ARG A 306 -7.27 5.16 -31.44
C ARG A 306 -8.68 5.01 -32.00
N LEU A 307 -9.12 3.77 -32.21
CA LEU A 307 -10.44 3.46 -32.76
C LEU A 307 -11.56 3.88 -31.82
N LEU A 308 -11.38 3.68 -30.51
CA LEU A 308 -12.30 4.15 -29.49
C LEU A 308 -12.51 5.67 -29.61
N LEU A 309 -11.43 6.45 -29.64
CA LEU A 309 -11.52 7.90 -29.80
C LEU A 309 -12.11 8.32 -31.16
N ASP A 310 -11.82 7.60 -32.24
CA ASP A 310 -12.40 7.88 -33.56
C ASP A 310 -13.92 7.65 -33.59
N LYS A 311 -14.41 6.61 -32.90
CA LYS A 311 -15.83 6.28 -32.78
C LYS A 311 -16.56 7.25 -31.85
N LEU A 312 -15.95 7.54 -30.70
CA LEU A 312 -16.52 8.40 -29.66
C LEU A 312 -16.49 9.89 -30.03
N SER A 313 -15.49 10.30 -30.80
CA SER A 313 -15.21 11.69 -31.14
C SER A 313 -14.86 11.87 -32.62
N PRO A 314 -15.83 11.63 -33.54
CA PRO A 314 -15.63 11.85 -34.97
C PRO A 314 -15.22 13.30 -35.25
N ALA A 315 -14.27 13.49 -36.16
CA ALA A 315 -13.70 14.80 -36.45
C ALA A 315 -14.76 15.87 -36.77
N GLU A 316 -15.76 15.51 -37.57
CA GLU A 316 -16.86 16.39 -37.94
C GLU A 316 -17.71 16.85 -36.76
N LYS A 317 -17.88 15.97 -35.75
CA LYS A 317 -18.66 16.30 -34.55
C LYS A 317 -17.87 17.18 -33.59
N VAL A 318 -16.57 16.91 -33.44
CA VAL A 318 -15.67 17.75 -32.61
C VAL A 318 -15.59 19.17 -33.16
N GLN A 319 -15.53 19.35 -34.48
CA GLN A 319 -15.48 20.68 -35.11
C GLN A 319 -16.76 21.49 -34.94
N LYS A 320 -17.90 20.82 -34.72
CA LYS A 320 -19.19 21.46 -34.50
C LYS A 320 -19.45 21.78 -33.02
N ALA A 321 -18.57 21.38 -32.12
CA ALA A 321 -18.76 21.60 -30.69
C ALA A 321 -18.67 23.09 -30.35
N SER A 322 -19.52 23.54 -29.43
CA SER A 322 -19.64 24.92 -28.96
C SER A 322 -18.34 25.49 -28.39
N TRP A 323 -17.51 24.63 -27.78
CA TRP A 323 -16.21 24.98 -27.22
C TRP A 323 -15.05 24.85 -28.23
N TYR A 324 -15.31 24.35 -29.45
CA TYR A 324 -14.26 24.14 -30.43
C TYR A 324 -13.80 25.47 -31.03
N ASN A 325 -12.52 25.78 -30.81
CA ASN A 325 -11.83 26.86 -31.49
C ASN A 325 -10.85 26.27 -32.49
N LYS A 326 -10.99 26.67 -33.76
CA LYS A 326 -10.08 26.25 -34.81
C LYS A 326 -8.67 26.76 -34.49
N PRO A 327 -7.63 25.90 -34.46
CA PRO A 327 -6.27 26.36 -34.24
C PRO A 327 -5.81 27.28 -35.36
N ASP A 328 -5.16 28.40 -35.02
CA ASP A 328 -4.62 29.38 -35.99
C ASP A 328 -3.59 28.76 -36.94
N SER A 329 -2.94 27.68 -36.51
CA SER A 329 -1.95 26.93 -37.30
C SER A 329 -2.53 26.08 -38.42
N GLY A 330 -3.87 26.02 -38.57
CA GLY A 330 -4.53 25.11 -39.52
C GLY A 330 -4.37 23.62 -39.17
N ALA A 331 -3.89 23.32 -37.96
CA ALA A 331 -3.64 21.95 -37.51
C ALA A 331 -4.93 21.12 -37.46
N SER A 332 -4.78 19.82 -37.75
CA SER A 332 -5.86 18.85 -37.60
C SER A 332 -6.26 18.69 -36.13
N ILE A 333 -7.47 18.14 -35.91
CA ILE A 333 -8.03 17.95 -34.57
C ILE A 333 -7.07 17.13 -33.70
N THR A 334 -6.69 17.71 -32.57
CA THR A 334 -5.72 17.08 -31.67
C THR A 334 -6.36 15.94 -30.87
N ARG A 335 -5.52 15.03 -30.35
CA ARG A 335 -5.99 13.96 -29.46
C ARG A 335 -6.64 14.50 -28.19
N ALA A 336 -6.14 15.60 -27.65
CA ALA A 336 -6.74 16.28 -26.50
C ALA A 336 -8.16 16.78 -26.80
N MET A 337 -8.40 17.35 -27.99
CA MET A 337 -9.75 17.72 -28.44
C MET A 337 -10.67 16.50 -28.57
N LYS A 338 -10.17 15.38 -29.11
CA LYS A 338 -10.94 14.12 -29.17
C LYS A 338 -11.26 13.57 -27.78
N ILE A 339 -10.32 13.61 -26.83
CA ILE A 339 -10.54 13.18 -25.44
C ILE A 339 -11.59 14.07 -24.78
N ARG A 340 -11.52 15.39 -24.96
CA ARG A 340 -12.49 16.33 -24.40
C ARG A 340 -13.91 16.01 -24.87
N TYR A 341 -14.07 15.84 -26.18
CA TYR A 341 -15.36 15.44 -26.75
C TYR A 341 -15.79 14.03 -26.32
N ALA A 342 -14.84 13.10 -26.11
CA ALA A 342 -15.16 11.75 -25.67
C ALA A 342 -15.71 11.71 -24.24
N ILE A 343 -15.36 12.69 -23.41
CA ILE A 343 -15.82 12.77 -22.02
C ILE A 343 -17.12 13.57 -21.95
N ALA A 344 -17.20 14.72 -22.62
CA ALA A 344 -18.26 15.69 -22.39
C ALA A 344 -19.15 16.01 -23.60
N GLY A 345 -18.83 15.45 -24.76
CA GLY A 345 -19.49 15.78 -26.01
C GLY A 345 -19.41 17.27 -26.34
N ASP A 346 -20.58 17.87 -26.55
CA ASP A 346 -20.74 19.29 -26.89
C ASP A 346 -20.87 20.19 -25.63
N SER A 347 -20.98 19.60 -24.44
CA SER A 347 -21.12 20.37 -23.21
C SER A 347 -19.79 21.04 -22.82
N ASN A 348 -19.89 22.24 -22.24
CA ASN A 348 -18.74 22.96 -21.68
C ASN A 348 -18.57 22.68 -20.16
N GLU A 349 -19.46 21.88 -19.58
CA GLU A 349 -19.47 21.51 -18.17
C GLU A 349 -18.63 20.25 -17.96
N ILE A 350 -17.31 20.43 -17.90
CA ILE A 350 -16.38 19.34 -17.63
C ILE A 350 -15.61 19.66 -16.36
N SER A 351 -15.44 18.66 -15.52
CA SER A 351 -14.39 18.69 -14.51
C SER A 351 -13.03 18.80 -15.21
N GLU A 352 -12.46 20.01 -15.22
CA GLU A 352 -11.13 20.27 -15.79
C GLU A 352 -10.05 19.37 -15.17
N SER A 353 -10.20 18.98 -13.90
CA SER A 353 -9.28 18.03 -13.26
C SER A 353 -9.37 16.64 -13.89
N THR A 354 -10.58 16.15 -14.21
CA THR A 354 -10.80 14.85 -14.88
C THR A 354 -10.28 14.89 -16.31
N PHE A 355 -10.53 15.97 -17.05
CA PHE A 355 -10.01 16.15 -18.40
C PHE A 355 -8.48 16.19 -18.42
N ASN A 356 -7.86 17.00 -17.55
CA ASN A 356 -6.40 17.09 -17.47
C ASN A 356 -5.77 15.74 -17.07
N LEU A 357 -6.38 15.01 -16.13
CA LEU A 357 -5.93 13.66 -15.76
C LEU A 357 -5.92 12.71 -16.96
N ILE A 358 -7.04 12.58 -17.68
CA ILE A 358 -7.14 11.66 -18.83
C ILE A 358 -6.20 12.09 -19.96
N ARG A 359 -6.07 13.39 -20.22
CA ARG A 359 -5.13 13.94 -21.21
C ARG A 359 -3.69 13.58 -20.86
N ASP A 360 -3.27 13.81 -19.61
CA ASP A 360 -1.89 13.61 -19.18
C ASP A 360 -1.55 12.11 -19.12
N MET A 361 -2.49 11.27 -18.68
CA MET A 361 -2.36 9.82 -18.77
C MET A 361 -2.25 9.34 -20.22
N SER A 362 -3.04 9.90 -21.14
CA SER A 362 -2.94 9.57 -22.56
C SER A 362 -1.58 9.95 -23.16
N ALA A 363 -1.00 11.09 -22.76
CA ALA A 363 0.34 11.48 -23.18
C ALA A 363 1.43 10.57 -22.61
N ALA A 364 1.28 10.15 -21.34
CA ALA A 364 2.18 9.18 -20.71
C ALA A 364 2.14 7.83 -21.42
N VAL A 365 0.96 7.33 -21.78
CA VAL A 365 0.77 6.09 -22.54
C VAL A 365 1.43 6.18 -23.92
N ASP A 366 1.37 7.33 -24.61
CA ASP A 366 2.07 7.52 -25.89
C ASP A 366 3.60 7.48 -25.70
N SER A 367 4.13 8.07 -24.64
CA SER A 367 5.55 7.99 -24.28
C SER A 367 5.98 6.54 -23.97
N MET A 368 5.14 5.79 -23.24
CA MET A 368 5.37 4.37 -22.95
C MET A 368 5.40 3.53 -24.23
N TYR A 369 4.43 3.75 -25.13
CA TYR A 369 4.38 3.07 -26.41
C TYR A 369 5.65 3.37 -27.24
N ALA A 370 6.08 4.63 -27.33
CA ALA A 370 7.27 5.00 -28.08
C ALA A 370 8.53 4.28 -27.54
N LYS A 371 8.66 4.18 -26.21
CA LYS A 371 9.76 3.44 -25.57
C LYS A 371 9.69 1.93 -25.84
N LEU A 372 8.50 1.33 -25.75
CA LEU A 372 8.30 -0.10 -26.00
C LEU A 372 8.54 -0.46 -27.47
N SER A 373 8.07 0.38 -28.39
CA SER A 373 8.31 0.23 -29.83
C SER A 373 9.81 0.39 -30.15
N ALA A 374 10.50 1.40 -29.60
CA ALA A 374 11.94 1.55 -29.78
C ALA A 374 12.73 0.33 -29.26
N GLN A 375 12.34 -0.21 -28.10
CA GLN A 375 12.98 -1.41 -27.54
C GLN A 375 12.80 -2.65 -28.43
N SER A 376 11.65 -2.79 -29.10
CA SER A 376 11.41 -3.91 -30.02
C SER A 376 12.31 -3.92 -31.26
N HIS A 377 12.89 -2.77 -31.64
CA HIS A 377 13.86 -2.65 -32.73
C HIS A 377 15.32 -2.77 -32.28
N THR A 378 15.57 -2.95 -30.97
CA THR A 378 16.90 -3.13 -30.38
C THR A 378 17.06 -4.54 -29.81
N GLU A 379 18.30 -5.03 -29.61
CA GLU A 379 18.54 -6.35 -28.98
C GLU A 379 17.98 -6.46 -27.55
N LYS A 380 17.59 -5.34 -26.92
CA LYS A 380 16.90 -5.30 -25.62
C LYS A 380 15.42 -5.66 -25.78
N LYS A 381 15.10 -6.95 -25.61
CA LYS A 381 13.72 -7.45 -25.62
C LYS A 381 12.84 -6.71 -24.60
N THR A 382 11.68 -6.24 -25.04
CA THR A 382 10.64 -5.67 -24.18
C THR A 382 10.26 -6.64 -23.07
N THR A 383 10.19 -6.14 -21.82
CA THR A 383 9.83 -6.98 -20.69
C THR A 383 8.32 -7.22 -20.66
N ILE A 384 7.92 -8.41 -20.21
CA ILE A 384 6.51 -8.78 -20.00
C ILE A 384 5.87 -7.78 -19.04
N THR A 385 6.60 -7.40 -17.98
CA THR A 385 6.16 -6.43 -16.98
C THR A 385 5.87 -5.06 -17.58
N ALA A 386 6.76 -4.51 -18.40
CA ALA A 386 6.54 -3.21 -19.03
C ALA A 386 5.38 -3.23 -20.03
N THR A 387 5.23 -4.34 -20.77
CA THR A 387 4.11 -4.55 -21.70
C THR A 387 2.78 -4.65 -20.94
N ARG A 388 2.76 -5.36 -19.81
CA ARG A 388 1.59 -5.48 -18.94
C ARG A 388 1.18 -4.14 -18.33
N MET A 389 2.13 -3.36 -17.84
CA MET A 389 1.87 -2.01 -17.32
C MET A 389 1.29 -1.09 -18.39
N TYR A 390 1.77 -1.19 -19.63
CA TYR A 390 1.20 -0.46 -20.76
C TYR A 390 -0.25 -0.84 -21.06
N LEU A 391 -0.55 -2.15 -21.12
CA LEU A 391 -1.93 -2.63 -21.32
C LEU A 391 -2.88 -2.14 -20.23
N ILE A 392 -2.46 -2.23 -18.96
CA ILE A 392 -3.25 -1.74 -17.82
C ILE A 392 -3.50 -0.24 -17.94
N ALA A 393 -2.46 0.56 -18.22
CA ALA A 393 -2.61 2.01 -18.36
C ALA A 393 -3.60 2.40 -19.48
N CYS A 394 -3.59 1.65 -20.59
CA CYS A 394 -4.58 1.83 -21.65
C CYS A 394 -5.99 1.48 -21.19
N GLU A 395 -6.20 0.36 -20.48
CA GLU A 395 -7.51 0.01 -19.92
C GLU A 395 -8.00 1.03 -18.89
N THR A 396 -7.12 1.59 -18.06
CA THR A 396 -7.48 2.67 -17.14
C THR A 396 -7.99 3.90 -17.89
N ILE A 397 -7.37 4.28 -19.02
CA ILE A 397 -7.87 5.39 -19.85
C ILE A 397 -9.27 5.07 -20.39
N VAL A 398 -9.51 3.85 -20.87
CA VAL A 398 -10.84 3.42 -21.34
C VAL A 398 -11.86 3.50 -20.22
N GLY A 399 -11.52 2.99 -19.04
CA GLY A 399 -12.40 3.03 -17.85
C GLY A 399 -12.70 4.46 -17.41
N LEU A 400 -11.72 5.35 -17.41
CA LEU A 400 -11.93 6.76 -17.06
C LEU A 400 -12.81 7.49 -18.09
N ILE A 401 -12.63 7.22 -19.39
CA ILE A 401 -13.50 7.76 -20.44
C ILE A 401 -14.92 7.22 -20.28
N ALA A 402 -15.09 5.94 -20.00
CA ALA A 402 -16.38 5.30 -19.79
C ALA A 402 -17.12 5.91 -18.57
N SER A 403 -16.43 6.00 -17.43
CA SER A 403 -16.98 6.56 -16.20
C SER A 403 -17.34 8.02 -16.31
N ALA A 404 -16.60 8.81 -17.09
CA ALA A 404 -16.90 10.22 -17.25
C ALA A 404 -18.07 10.49 -18.22
N ARG A 405 -18.52 9.47 -18.96
CA ARG A 405 -19.64 9.54 -19.92
C ARG A 405 -20.98 9.09 -19.35
N LEU A 406 -20.94 8.34 -18.23
CA LEU A 406 -22.10 7.98 -17.41
C LEU A 406 -22.48 9.14 -16.50
#